data_AF-A0A966S239-F1
#
_entry.id   AF-A0A966S239-F1
#
_cell.length_a   1.000
_cell.length_b   1.000
_cell.length_c   1.000
_cell.angle_alpha   90.00
_cell.angle_beta   90.00
_cell.angle_gamma   90.00
#
_symmetry.space_group_name_H-M   'P 1'
#
loop_
_entity.id
_entity.type
_entity.pdbx_description
1 polymer ?
#
loop_
_entity_poly.entity_id
_entity_poly.type
_entity_poly.pdbx_seq_one_letter_code
_entity_poly.pdbx_strand_id
1 'polypeptide(L)'
;DLRTSALDGVVEGVVRIFINDMLHPLHERVRAALGRHANDRDAIISEIRTMFRQVRTETLTKVVTDVAHFAYARGVFTACDATTKVCWVVDADGPACADAEDNTLAGSIRHGEEFPTGQQHPLAHDGCRCLVIPADK
;
A
#
# COMPACT_ATOMS: atom_id res chain seq x y z
N ASP A 1 -17.30 18.06 -0.07
CA ASP A 1 -17.35 17.49 1.29
C ASP A 1 -16.01 16.79 1.55
N LEU A 2 -15.34 17.12 2.66
CA LEU A 2 -14.02 16.60 3.01
C LEU A 2 -14.02 15.07 3.12
N ARG A 3 -15.15 14.46 3.50
CA ARG A 3 -15.30 13.00 3.55
C ARG A 3 -15.27 12.36 2.16
N THR A 4 -15.90 12.99 1.18
CA THR A 4 -15.88 12.52 -0.21
C THR A 4 -14.47 12.59 -0.79
N SER A 5 -13.76 13.70 -0.58
CA SER A 5 -12.37 13.86 -1.06
C SER A 5 -11.40 12.87 -0.39
N ALA A 6 -11.58 12.58 0.91
CA ALA A 6 -10.77 11.57 1.59
C ALA A 6 -11.04 10.17 1.06
N LEU A 7 -12.30 9.82 0.78
CA LEU A 7 -12.68 8.55 0.17
C LEU A 7 -12.11 8.41 -1.24
N ASP A 8 -12.17 9.47 -2.05
CA ASP A 8 -11.60 9.48 -3.41
C ASP A 8 -10.08 9.21 -3.37
N GLY A 9 -9.35 9.85 -2.46
CA GLY A 9 -7.91 9.62 -2.29
C GLY A 9 -7.58 8.19 -1.80
N VAL A 10 -8.44 7.59 -0.97
CA VAL A 10 -8.30 6.18 -0.58
C VAL A 10 -8.54 5.26 -1.78
N VAL A 11 -9.58 5.49 -2.57
CA VAL A 11 -9.86 4.69 -3.77
C VAL A 11 -8.70 4.79 -4.77
N GLU A 12 -8.18 5.98 -5.00
CA GLU A 12 -7.01 6.20 -5.86
C GLU A 12 -5.78 5.44 -5.37
N GLY A 13 -5.50 5.48 -4.05
CA GLY A 13 -4.42 4.72 -3.44
C GLY A 13 -4.59 3.20 -3.63
N VAL A 14 -5.80 2.69 -3.43
CA VAL A 14 -6.10 1.27 -3.66
C VAL A 14 -5.89 0.87 -5.12
N VAL A 15 -6.37 1.69 -6.06
CA VAL A 15 -6.17 1.46 -7.50
C VAL A 15 -4.68 1.44 -7.84
N ARG A 16 -3.90 2.36 -7.27
CA ARG A 16 -2.44 2.42 -7.46
C ARG A 16 -1.74 1.13 -7.01
N ILE A 17 -2.05 0.63 -5.80
CA ILE A 17 -1.49 -0.62 -5.27
C ILE A 17 -1.81 -1.78 -6.23
N PHE A 18 -3.08 -1.93 -6.65
CA PHE A 18 -3.48 -2.98 -7.59
C PHE A 18 -2.75 -2.90 -8.94
N ILE A 19 -2.62 -1.69 -9.49
CA ILE A 19 -1.96 -1.46 -10.78
C ILE A 19 -0.47 -1.80 -10.68
N ASN A 20 0.22 -1.27 -9.68
CA ASN A 20 1.68 -1.39 -9.56
C ASN A 20 2.11 -2.79 -9.10
N ASP A 21 1.40 -3.39 -8.16
CA ASP A 21 1.88 -4.61 -7.49
C ASP A 21 1.34 -5.88 -8.12
N MET A 22 0.31 -5.79 -8.96
CA MET A 22 -0.31 -6.94 -9.61
C MET A 22 -0.44 -6.80 -11.12
N LEU A 23 -1.10 -5.76 -11.62
CA LEU A 23 -1.44 -5.68 -13.05
C LEU A 23 -0.21 -5.43 -13.92
N HIS A 24 0.65 -4.48 -13.57
CA HIS A 24 1.90 -4.22 -14.31
C HIS A 24 2.82 -5.45 -14.32
N PRO A 25 3.17 -6.07 -13.17
CA PRO A 25 3.99 -7.28 -13.16
C PRO A 25 3.37 -8.42 -13.97
N LEU A 26 2.06 -8.62 -13.89
CA LEU A 26 1.36 -9.64 -14.67
C LEU A 26 1.47 -9.37 -16.17
N HIS A 27 1.22 -8.14 -16.61
CA HIS A 27 1.34 -7.75 -18.01
C HIS A 27 2.74 -7.98 -18.55
N GLU A 28 3.79 -7.57 -17.83
CA GLU A 28 5.17 -7.78 -18.27
C GLU A 28 5.52 -9.26 -18.37
N ARG A 29 5.08 -10.08 -17.41
CA ARG A 29 5.32 -11.52 -17.45
C ARG A 29 4.58 -12.20 -18.61
N VAL A 30 3.32 -11.81 -18.88
CA VAL A 30 2.57 -12.32 -20.04
C VAL A 30 3.25 -11.93 -21.34
N ARG A 31 3.69 -10.67 -21.49
CA ARG A 31 4.43 -10.21 -22.66
C ARG A 31 5.73 -11.01 -22.84
N ALA A 32 6.47 -11.26 -21.76
CA ALA A 32 7.70 -12.06 -21.80
C ALA A 32 7.44 -13.51 -22.23
N ALA A 33 6.38 -14.15 -21.72
CA ALA A 33 6.00 -15.52 -22.11
C ALA A 33 5.69 -15.63 -23.61
N LEU A 34 4.93 -14.67 -24.16
CA LEU A 34 4.62 -14.60 -25.58
C LEU A 34 5.88 -14.42 -26.44
N GLY A 35 6.85 -13.61 -25.98
CA GLY A 35 8.13 -13.43 -26.67
C GLY A 35 9.02 -14.67 -26.65
N ARG A 36 9.04 -15.43 -25.54
CA ARG A 36 9.86 -16.65 -25.39
C ARG A 36 9.38 -17.82 -26.24
N HIS A 37 8.06 -17.95 -26.40
CA HIS A 37 7.44 -19.13 -26.99
C HIS A 37 6.69 -18.81 -28.29
N ALA A 38 7.24 -17.94 -29.13
CA ALA A 38 6.54 -17.31 -30.28
C ALA A 38 5.78 -18.28 -31.22
N ASN A 39 6.17 -19.56 -31.30
CA ASN A 39 5.50 -20.58 -32.12
C ASN A 39 5.09 -21.86 -31.34
N ASP A 40 5.18 -21.84 -30.02
CA ASP A 40 4.82 -22.98 -29.16
C ASP A 40 3.62 -22.61 -28.27
N ARG A 41 2.43 -22.84 -28.82
CA ARG A 41 1.16 -22.53 -28.15
C ARG A 41 1.02 -23.27 -26.81
N ASP A 42 1.46 -24.53 -26.75
CA ASP A 42 1.29 -25.34 -25.55
C ASP A 42 2.22 -24.88 -24.44
N ALA A 43 3.45 -24.47 -24.79
CA ALA A 43 4.36 -23.83 -23.85
C ALA A 43 3.80 -22.50 -23.32
N ILE A 44 3.26 -21.62 -24.19
CA ILE A 44 2.60 -20.37 -23.78
C ILE A 44 1.49 -20.66 -22.77
N ILE A 45 0.59 -21.59 -23.08
CA ILE A 45 -0.56 -21.92 -22.22
C ILE A 45 -0.08 -22.49 -20.88
N SER A 46 0.93 -23.35 -20.88
CA SER A 46 1.50 -23.94 -19.67
C SER A 46 2.10 -22.87 -18.75
N GLU A 47 2.84 -21.93 -19.33
CA GLU A 47 3.43 -20.82 -18.60
C GLU A 47 2.35 -19.89 -18.02
N ILE A 48 1.37 -19.47 -18.83
CA ILE A 48 0.25 -18.63 -18.38
C ILE A 48 -0.51 -19.28 -17.21
N ARG A 49 -0.78 -20.58 -17.28
CA ARG A 49 -1.44 -21.32 -16.18
C ARG A 49 -0.61 -21.28 -14.90
N THR A 50 0.71 -21.41 -15.01
CA THR A 50 1.63 -21.33 -13.88
C THR A 50 1.64 -19.92 -13.29
N MET A 51 1.71 -18.88 -14.13
CA MET A 51 1.60 -17.49 -13.68
C MET A 51 0.29 -17.20 -12.97
N PHE A 52 -0.84 -17.63 -13.54
CA PHE A 52 -2.16 -17.44 -12.92
C PHE A 52 -2.24 -18.09 -11.54
N ARG A 53 -1.74 -19.33 -11.39
CA ARG A 53 -1.73 -20.00 -10.08
C ARG A 53 -0.95 -19.20 -9.06
N GLN A 54 0.28 -18.80 -9.40
CA GLN A 54 1.12 -18.00 -8.50
C GLN A 54 0.44 -16.68 -8.10
N VAL A 55 -0.10 -15.94 -9.08
CA VAL A 55 -0.79 -14.67 -8.80
C VAL A 55 -1.99 -14.90 -7.88
N ARG A 56 -2.79 -15.93 -8.14
CA ARG A 56 -3.97 -16.25 -7.33
C ARG A 56 -3.61 -16.67 -5.91
N THR A 57 -2.55 -17.44 -5.70
CA THR A 57 -2.21 -18.00 -4.39
C THR A 57 -1.40 -17.04 -3.52
N GLU A 58 -0.45 -16.31 -4.13
CA GLU A 58 0.55 -15.53 -3.39
C GLU A 58 0.31 -14.02 -3.57
N THR A 59 0.29 -13.55 -4.81
CA THR A 59 0.26 -12.10 -5.10
C THR A 59 -1.05 -11.45 -4.69
N LEU A 60 -2.19 -12.07 -5.03
CA LEU A 60 -3.51 -11.51 -4.75
C LEU A 60 -3.74 -11.36 -3.24
N THR A 61 -3.38 -12.38 -2.46
CA THR A 61 -3.49 -12.34 -1.00
C THR A 61 -2.66 -11.20 -0.41
N LYS A 62 -1.42 -11.02 -0.89
CA LYS A 62 -0.56 -9.91 -0.47
C LYS A 62 -1.19 -8.55 -0.80
N VAL A 63 -1.59 -8.33 -2.05
CA VAL A 63 -2.16 -7.05 -2.50
C VAL A 63 -3.45 -6.70 -1.76
N VAL A 64 -4.34 -7.67 -1.53
CA VAL A 64 -5.55 -7.47 -0.72
C VAL A 64 -5.20 -7.09 0.71
N THR A 65 -4.17 -7.72 1.27
CA THR A 65 -3.67 -7.41 2.62
C THR A 65 -3.12 -5.99 2.68
N ASP A 66 -2.31 -5.57 1.71
CA ASP A 66 -1.73 -4.22 1.66
C ASP A 66 -2.84 -3.15 1.50
N VAL A 67 -3.85 -3.43 0.68
CA VAL A 67 -5.05 -2.58 0.53
C VAL A 67 -5.82 -2.45 1.85
N ALA A 68 -5.99 -3.55 2.59
CA ALA A 68 -6.69 -3.52 3.87
C ALA A 68 -5.93 -2.67 4.90
N HIS A 69 -4.60 -2.82 4.99
CA HIS A 69 -3.77 -2.00 5.88
C HIS A 69 -3.79 -0.52 5.49
N PHE A 70 -3.66 -0.22 4.20
CA PHE A 70 -3.74 1.15 3.69
C PHE A 70 -5.09 1.78 4.04
N ALA A 71 -6.20 1.12 3.72
CA ALA A 71 -7.54 1.63 4.00
C ALA A 71 -7.76 1.84 5.50
N TYR A 72 -7.29 0.91 6.34
CA TYR A 72 -7.35 1.03 7.80
C TYR A 72 -6.53 2.23 8.29
N ALA A 73 -5.27 2.36 7.88
CA ALA A 73 -4.38 3.45 8.28
C ALA A 73 -4.95 4.82 7.91
N ARG A 74 -5.47 4.95 6.68
CA ARG A 74 -6.14 6.16 6.20
C ARG A 74 -7.40 6.46 6.99
N GLY A 75 -8.23 5.44 7.26
CA GLY A 75 -9.44 5.59 8.06
C GLY A 75 -9.16 6.07 9.48
N VAL A 76 -8.14 5.51 10.15
CA VAL A 76 -7.69 5.95 11.47
C VAL A 76 -7.25 7.41 11.43
N PHE A 77 -6.40 7.79 10.47
CA PHE A 77 -5.92 9.17 10.33
C PHE A 77 -7.06 10.17 10.07
N THR A 78 -8.00 9.85 9.18
CA THR A 78 -9.15 10.71 8.86
C THR A 78 -10.15 10.81 10.01
N ALA A 79 -10.19 9.84 10.91
CA ALA A 79 -11.05 9.88 12.10
C ALA A 79 -10.51 10.79 13.22
N CYS A 80 -9.24 11.19 13.17
CA CYS A 80 -8.65 12.14 14.12
C CYS A 80 -9.20 13.56 13.91
N ASP A 81 -9.45 14.27 15.02
CA ASP A 81 -9.82 15.68 14.98
C ASP A 81 -8.63 16.55 14.54
N ALA A 82 -8.88 17.57 13.72
CA ALA A 82 -7.85 18.49 13.21
C ALA A 82 -7.13 19.30 14.30
N THR A 83 -7.73 19.36 15.51
CA THR A 83 -7.14 20.00 16.69
C THR A 83 -6.31 19.05 17.55
N THR A 84 -6.44 17.74 17.35
CA THR A 84 -5.71 16.72 18.10
C THR A 84 -4.26 16.63 17.62
N LYS A 85 -3.34 16.39 18.55
CA LYS A 85 -1.96 16.01 18.20
C LYS A 85 -1.90 14.54 17.83
N VAL A 86 -1.06 14.21 16.85
CA VAL A 86 -0.89 12.85 16.36
C VAL A 86 0.57 12.40 16.42
N CYS A 87 0.77 11.09 16.56
CA CYS A 87 2.07 10.43 16.54
C CYS A 87 2.12 9.40 15.43
N TRP A 88 3.29 9.26 14.79
CA TRP A 88 3.57 8.16 13.88
C TRP A 88 3.97 6.92 14.69
N VAL A 89 3.44 5.76 14.31
CA VAL A 89 3.77 4.49 14.95
C VAL A 89 4.09 3.43 13.90
N VAL A 90 5.07 2.60 14.21
CA VAL A 90 5.45 1.44 13.39
C VAL A 90 4.74 0.18 13.90
N ASP A 91 4.37 -0.70 12.98
CA ASP A 91 3.93 -2.05 13.32
C ASP A 91 5.18 -2.89 13.63
N ALA A 92 5.29 -3.37 14.87
CA ALA A 92 6.44 -4.17 15.32
C ALA A 92 6.54 -5.53 14.60
N ASP A 93 5.40 -6.07 14.13
CA ASP A 93 5.33 -7.29 13.33
C ASP A 93 5.27 -6.98 11.82
N GLY A 94 5.42 -5.70 11.46
CA GLY A 94 5.38 -5.20 10.10
C GLY A 94 6.73 -5.28 9.38
N PRO A 95 6.76 -4.97 8.07
CA PRO A 95 8.01 -4.84 7.33
C PRO A 95 8.84 -3.67 7.86
N ALA A 96 10.16 -3.85 7.94
CA ALA A 96 11.09 -2.78 8.30
C ALA A 96 10.98 -1.61 7.31
N CYS A 97 10.96 -0.38 7.84
CA CYS A 97 10.74 0.82 7.06
C CYS A 97 11.47 2.00 7.73
N ALA A 98 12.60 2.41 7.14
CA ALA A 98 13.40 3.52 7.66
C ALA A 98 12.60 4.82 7.75
N ASP A 99 11.83 5.15 6.70
CA ASP A 99 10.98 6.35 6.71
C ASP A 99 9.94 6.33 7.85
N ALA A 100 9.35 5.16 8.11
CA ALA A 100 8.37 5.03 9.19
C ALA A 100 9.04 5.14 10.56
N GLU A 101 10.24 4.58 10.74
CA GLU A 101 11.05 4.73 11.94
C GLU A 101 11.45 6.19 12.17
N ASP A 102 11.94 6.88 11.13
CA ASP A 102 12.30 8.30 11.19
C ASP A 102 11.08 9.18 11.52
N ASN A 103 9.90 8.86 10.98
CA ASN A 103 8.69 9.60 11.31
C ASN A 103 8.27 9.48 12.77
N THR A 104 8.65 8.39 13.47
CA THR A 104 8.40 8.29 14.92
C THR A 104 9.20 9.31 15.74
N LEU A 105 10.34 9.80 15.21
CA LEU A 105 11.21 10.77 15.88
C LEU A 105 10.54 12.14 16.07
N ALA A 106 9.47 12.43 15.32
CA ALA A 106 8.68 13.65 15.48
C ALA A 106 7.98 13.74 16.84
N GLY A 107 7.73 12.60 17.49
CA GLY A 107 6.83 12.52 18.63
C GLY A 107 5.41 12.96 18.24
N SER A 108 4.84 13.90 18.99
CA SER A 108 3.49 14.42 18.73
C SER A 108 3.52 15.72 17.93
N ILE A 109 2.91 15.73 16.74
CA ILE A 109 2.75 16.92 15.89
C ILE A 109 1.27 17.29 15.72
N ARG A 110 0.96 18.45 15.14
CA ARG A 110 -0.44 18.79 14.84
C ARG A 110 -0.95 17.92 13.69
N HIS A 111 -2.23 17.51 13.75
CA HIS A 111 -2.86 16.79 12.65
C HIS A 111 -2.71 17.55 11.31
N GLY A 112 -2.21 16.83 10.29
CA GLY A 112 -1.97 17.37 8.94
C GLY A 112 -0.62 18.06 8.74
N GLU A 113 0.20 18.25 9.78
CA GLU A 113 1.59 18.68 9.60
C GLU A 113 2.45 17.57 9.00
N GLU A 114 3.52 17.96 8.32
CA GLU A 114 4.50 17.01 7.77
C GLU A 114 5.33 16.38 8.88
N PHE A 115 5.45 15.06 8.81
CA PHE A 115 6.42 14.29 9.58
C PHE A 115 7.84 14.43 8.96
N PRO A 116 8.91 14.01 9.66
CA PRO A 116 10.31 14.17 9.24
C PRO A 116 10.61 13.79 7.78
N THR A 117 9.98 12.75 7.24
CA THR A 117 10.21 12.34 5.84
C THR A 117 9.26 12.99 4.83
N GLY A 118 8.47 13.99 5.25
CA GLY A 118 7.60 14.82 4.42
C GLY A 118 6.16 14.33 4.27
N GLN A 119 5.82 13.15 4.77
CA GLN A 119 4.45 12.64 4.73
C GLN A 119 3.59 13.37 5.77
N GLN A 120 2.39 13.80 5.37
CA GLN A 120 1.40 14.36 6.30
C GLN A 120 0.51 13.29 6.92
N HIS A 121 0.60 12.06 6.42
CA HIS A 121 -0.33 10.99 6.71
C HIS A 121 0.26 9.62 6.36
N PRO A 122 -0.24 8.52 6.95
CA PRO A 122 0.23 7.19 6.59
C PRO A 122 -0.29 6.81 5.20
N LEU A 123 0.34 5.88 4.49
CA LEU A 123 1.56 5.14 4.84
C LEU A 123 2.84 5.89 4.43
N ALA A 124 4.00 5.47 4.94
CA ALA A 124 5.30 5.99 4.47
C ALA A 124 5.53 5.69 2.98
N HIS A 125 5.21 4.46 2.57
CA HIS A 125 5.21 3.98 1.19
C HIS A 125 4.22 2.82 1.01
N ASP A 126 3.97 2.44 -0.24
CA ASP A 126 3.13 1.29 -0.57
C ASP A 126 3.71 0.01 0.09
N GLY A 127 2.85 -0.79 0.73
CA GLY A 127 3.24 -2.00 1.47
C GLY A 127 3.76 -1.78 2.90
N CYS A 128 3.93 -0.53 3.36
CA CYS A 128 4.23 -0.26 4.77
C CYS A 128 3.00 -0.53 5.67
N ARG A 129 3.22 -0.78 6.97
CA ARG A 129 2.14 -1.01 7.95
C ARG A 129 2.07 0.02 9.06
N CYS A 130 2.75 1.15 8.89
CA CYS A 130 2.75 2.22 9.85
C CYS A 130 1.38 2.90 9.98
N LEU A 131 1.13 3.51 11.13
CA LEU A 131 -0.10 4.25 11.41
C LEU A 131 0.25 5.65 11.90
N VAL A 132 -0.74 6.54 11.83
CA VAL A 132 -0.72 7.81 12.54
C VAL A 132 -1.93 7.81 13.46
N ILE A 133 -1.69 7.95 14.75
CA ILE A 133 -2.71 7.82 15.81
C ILE A 133 -2.76 9.09 16.67
N PRO A 134 -3.87 9.34 17.39
CA PRO A 134 -3.92 10.39 18.42
C PRO A 134 -2.83 10.20 19.48
N ALA A 135 -2.16 11.28 19.88
CA ALA A 135 -1.06 11.26 20.85
C ALA A 135 -1.53 11.06 22.30
N ASP A 136 -2.82 11.24 22.57
CA ASP A 136 -3.46 11.14 23.88
C ASP A 136 -4.05 9.74 24.17
N LYS A 137 -3.81 8.77 23.29
CA LYS A 137 -4.28 7.39 23.41
C LYS A 137 -3.16 6.40 23.69
#